data_AF-F2NNW3-F1
#
_entry.id   AF-F2NNW3-F1
#
_cell.length_a   1.000
_cell.length_b   1.000
_cell.length_c   1.000
_cell.angle_alpha   90.00
_cell.angle_beta   90.00
_cell.angle_gamma   90.00
#
_symmetry.space_group_name_H-M   'P 1'
#
loop_
_entity.id
_entity.type
_entity.pdbx_description
1 polymer ?
#
loop_
_entity_poly.entity_id
_entity_poly.type
_entity_poly.pdbx_seq_one_letter_code
_entity_poly.pdbx_strand_id
1 'polypeptide(L)'
;MGAMQRVADLMTPDPIVIEAHRSVSEAAALMEEQGIGGLPVVEGERLVGILTSRDTRRAHPNRLVVDAMSANPITITPEESILTAYTRMQAAGVERIVVVEAARPVGILTIKTLMHALGSQYDPLTGLPRADLLRYRLEEILSRGEDPTLLFADLDDFGTLNKQYGHVLGDRALKAVAKVLQHFAQNHQGEAFRYGGDEFAILLPKPRREVIPHLDALITAVRALQIDGLPPLGISLGLSGGRREGRIPANSAATADDLINLASQASTLAKRHPQGWRTDPDKTSVTEREP
;
A
#
# COMPACT_ATOMS: atom_id res chain seq x y z
N MET A 1 14.12 8.19 10.21
CA MET A 1 14.64 7.65 8.93
C MET A 1 14.47 6.15 8.94
N GLY A 2 13.38 5.63 8.37
CA GLY A 2 13.36 4.24 7.92
C GLY A 2 13.94 4.25 6.52
N ALA A 3 15.15 3.72 6.32
CA ALA A 3 15.70 3.59 4.97
C ALA A 3 14.76 2.74 4.11
N MET A 4 14.52 3.15 2.86
CA MET A 4 13.74 2.35 1.92
C MET A 4 14.47 1.02 1.70
N GLN A 5 13.85 -0.10 2.10
CA GLN A 5 14.45 -1.43 1.95
C GLN A 5 14.64 -1.78 0.47
N ARG A 6 15.83 -2.27 0.14
CA ARG A 6 16.20 -2.70 -1.19
C ARG A 6 15.92 -4.19 -1.36
N VAL A 7 15.79 -4.62 -2.61
CA VAL A 7 15.66 -6.04 -2.95
C VAL A 7 16.82 -6.86 -2.39
N ALA A 8 18.05 -6.34 -2.44
CA ALA A 8 19.24 -6.96 -1.87
C ALA A 8 19.09 -7.31 -0.38
N ASP A 9 18.32 -6.52 0.37
CA ASP A 9 18.15 -6.70 1.81
C ASP A 9 17.14 -7.81 2.15
N LEU A 10 16.43 -8.35 1.16
CA LEU A 10 15.32 -9.30 1.35
C LEU A 10 15.35 -10.54 0.46
N MET A 11 16.02 -10.47 -0.70
CA MET A 11 16.11 -11.60 -1.63
C MET A 11 16.80 -12.81 -0.99
N THR A 12 16.51 -13.99 -1.51
CA THR A 12 17.38 -15.15 -1.32
C THR A 12 18.54 -15.01 -2.31
N PRO A 13 19.79 -14.78 -1.87
CA PRO A 13 20.95 -14.66 -2.75
C PRO A 13 21.32 -16.03 -3.34
N ASP A 14 22.17 -16.03 -4.37
CA ASP A 14 22.74 -17.21 -5.00
C ASP A 14 21.69 -18.30 -5.31
N PRO A 15 20.68 -17.97 -6.15
CA PRO A 15 19.54 -18.85 -6.35
C PRO A 15 19.99 -20.14 -7.06
N ILE A 16 19.40 -21.26 -6.66
CA ILE A 16 19.61 -22.53 -7.36
C ILE A 16 18.99 -22.42 -8.75
N VAL A 17 19.81 -22.61 -9.78
CA VAL A 17 19.42 -22.53 -11.19
C VAL A 17 19.36 -23.90 -11.85
N ILE A 18 18.76 -23.98 -13.03
CA ILE A 18 18.77 -25.18 -13.87
C ILE A 18 19.06 -24.84 -15.33
N GLU A 19 19.86 -25.66 -15.99
CA GLU A 19 20.15 -25.51 -17.43
C GLU A 19 18.91 -25.83 -18.30
N ALA A 20 18.71 -25.03 -19.35
CA ALA A 20 17.55 -25.10 -20.23
C ALA A 20 17.34 -26.46 -20.91
N HIS A 21 18.43 -27.20 -21.14
CA HIS A 21 18.43 -28.52 -21.79
C HIS A 21 18.18 -29.70 -20.83
N ARG A 22 18.01 -29.45 -19.53
CA ARG A 22 17.68 -30.50 -18.55
C ARG A 22 16.21 -30.89 -18.68
N SER A 23 15.84 -32.01 -18.06
CA SER A 23 14.47 -32.51 -18.06
C SER A 23 13.63 -31.91 -16.91
N VAL A 24 12.31 -31.90 -17.11
CA VAL A 24 11.34 -31.47 -16.09
C VAL A 24 11.41 -32.35 -14.83
N SER A 25 11.68 -33.66 -14.97
CA SER A 25 11.83 -34.57 -13.82
C SER A 25 13.04 -34.22 -12.94
N GLU A 26 14.17 -33.88 -13.56
CA GLU A 26 15.35 -33.39 -12.83
C GLU A 26 15.06 -32.07 -12.13
N ALA A 27 14.33 -31.17 -12.79
CA ALA A 27 13.91 -29.91 -12.19
C ALA A 27 12.99 -30.12 -10.97
N ALA A 28 12.03 -31.04 -11.09
CA ALA A 28 11.11 -31.37 -10.01
C ALA A 28 11.84 -32.01 -8.82
N ALA A 29 12.77 -32.93 -9.07
CA ALA A 29 13.60 -33.54 -8.04
C ALA A 29 14.47 -32.50 -7.32
N LEU A 30 15.09 -31.58 -8.06
CA LEU A 30 15.89 -30.49 -7.50
C LEU A 30 15.03 -29.55 -6.63
N MET A 31 13.82 -29.22 -7.07
CA MET A 31 12.87 -28.43 -6.27
C MET A 31 12.49 -29.13 -4.96
N GLU A 32 12.24 -30.43 -5.01
CA GLU A 32 11.87 -31.23 -3.83
C GLU A 32 13.03 -31.37 -2.85
N GLU A 33 14.22 -31.73 -3.33
CA GLU A 33 15.43 -31.89 -2.52
C GLU A 33 15.81 -30.60 -1.78
N GLN A 34 15.67 -29.46 -2.46
CA GLN A 34 16.06 -28.15 -1.94
C GLN A 34 14.91 -27.43 -1.23
N GLY A 35 13.70 -27.98 -1.24
CA GLY A 35 12.51 -27.36 -0.65
C GLY A 35 12.10 -26.03 -1.30
N ILE A 36 12.35 -25.85 -2.60
CA ILE A 36 12.10 -24.61 -3.34
C ILE A 36 10.98 -24.77 -4.37
N GLY A 37 10.22 -23.70 -4.59
CA GLY A 37 9.04 -23.71 -5.47
C GLY A 37 9.30 -23.28 -6.92
N GLY A 38 10.53 -22.92 -7.27
CA GLY A 38 10.86 -22.45 -8.61
C GLY A 38 12.36 -22.26 -8.81
N LEU A 39 12.78 -22.39 -10.07
CA LEU A 39 14.16 -22.37 -10.52
C LEU A 39 14.29 -21.34 -11.65
N PRO A 40 15.20 -20.36 -11.55
CA PRO A 40 15.66 -19.61 -12.72
C PRO A 40 16.29 -20.59 -13.72
N VAL A 41 15.91 -20.46 -14.98
CA VAL A 41 16.44 -21.28 -16.07
C VAL A 41 17.52 -20.50 -16.78
N VAL A 42 18.68 -21.12 -16.98
CA VAL A 42 19.84 -20.49 -17.58
C VAL A 42 20.32 -21.25 -18.82
N GLU A 43 21.02 -20.52 -19.68
CA GLU A 43 21.95 -21.08 -20.67
C GLU A 43 23.35 -20.56 -20.31
N GLY A 44 24.16 -21.39 -19.67
CA GLY A 44 25.39 -20.92 -19.03
C GLY A 44 25.08 -19.93 -17.91
N GLU A 45 25.61 -18.71 -17.97
CA GLU A 45 25.35 -17.69 -16.93
C GLU A 45 24.09 -16.84 -17.17
N ARG A 46 23.51 -16.91 -18.38
CA ARG A 46 22.46 -15.99 -18.80
C ARG A 46 21.08 -16.53 -18.44
N LEU A 47 20.26 -15.71 -17.80
CA LEU A 47 18.86 -16.04 -17.53
C LEU A 47 18.05 -16.10 -18.84
N VAL A 48 17.32 -17.21 -19.05
CA VAL A 48 16.44 -17.41 -20.21
C VAL A 48 14.99 -17.68 -19.85
N GLY A 49 14.72 -18.07 -18.61
CA GLY A 49 13.38 -18.44 -18.18
C GLY A 49 13.23 -18.61 -16.68
N ILE A 50 12.03 -19.01 -16.28
CA ILE A 50 11.76 -19.50 -14.93
C ILE A 50 10.82 -20.71 -15.01
N LEU A 51 11.16 -21.76 -14.26
CA LEU A 51 10.34 -22.95 -14.14
C LEU A 51 9.83 -23.08 -12.71
N THR A 52 8.55 -23.40 -12.52
CA THR A 52 7.91 -23.44 -11.21
C THR A 52 7.34 -24.82 -10.93
N SER A 53 7.07 -25.15 -9.67
CA SER A 53 6.43 -26.44 -9.33
C SER A 53 5.05 -26.61 -9.98
N ARG A 54 4.39 -25.51 -10.38
CA ARG A 54 3.12 -25.56 -11.12
C ARG A 54 3.34 -26.04 -12.56
N ASP A 55 4.45 -25.62 -13.17
CA ASP A 55 4.81 -25.99 -14.54
C ASP A 55 5.26 -27.45 -14.59
N THR A 56 6.07 -27.90 -13.62
CA THR A 56 6.52 -29.29 -13.53
C THR A 56 5.36 -30.27 -13.37
N ARG A 57 4.34 -29.93 -12.58
CA ARG A 57 3.12 -30.76 -12.45
C ARG A 57 2.27 -30.84 -13.71
N ARG A 58 2.39 -29.87 -14.61
CA ARG A 58 1.61 -29.80 -15.87
C ARG A 58 2.36 -30.35 -17.07
N ALA A 59 3.69 -30.42 -17.00
CA ALA A 59 4.53 -30.90 -18.06
C ALA A 59 4.84 -32.40 -17.94
N HIS A 60 5.14 -33.03 -19.07
CA HIS A 60 5.61 -34.42 -19.08
C HIS A 60 7.01 -34.50 -18.44
N PRO A 61 7.31 -35.52 -17.60
CA PRO A 61 8.59 -35.60 -16.88
C PRO A 61 9.84 -35.55 -17.77
N ASN A 62 9.80 -36.20 -18.93
CA ASN A 62 10.92 -36.21 -19.88
C ASN A 62 10.97 -34.99 -20.83
N ARG A 63 10.05 -34.02 -20.70
CA ARG A 63 10.09 -32.79 -21.50
C ARG A 63 11.28 -31.94 -21.07
N LEU A 64 11.87 -31.20 -22.01
CA LEU A 64 12.94 -30.25 -21.69
C LEU A 64 12.40 -29.06 -20.89
N VAL A 65 13.23 -28.52 -20.01
CA VAL A 65 12.92 -27.34 -19.20
C VAL A 65 12.60 -26.15 -20.10
N VAL A 66 13.38 -25.91 -21.15
CA VAL A 66 13.17 -24.80 -22.11
C VAL A 66 11.77 -24.80 -22.72
N ASP A 67 11.15 -25.97 -22.89
CA ASP A 67 9.83 -26.12 -23.48
C ASP A 67 8.69 -26.02 -22.44
N ALA A 68 9.01 -26.12 -21.15
CA ALA A 68 8.04 -26.12 -20.05
C ALA A 68 8.07 -24.83 -19.22
N MET A 69 9.16 -24.07 -19.29
CA MET A 69 9.36 -22.83 -18.54
C MET A 69 8.51 -21.67 -19.09
N SER A 70 8.34 -20.64 -18.25
CA SER A 70 7.95 -19.32 -18.74
C SER A 70 9.19 -18.62 -19.29
N ALA A 71 9.19 -18.30 -20.58
CA ALA A 71 10.24 -17.51 -21.22
C ALA A 71 10.12 -16.02 -20.84
N ASN A 72 11.25 -15.29 -20.84
CA ASN A 72 11.32 -13.88 -20.47
C ASN A 72 10.70 -13.59 -19.08
N PRO A 73 11.28 -14.15 -18.02
CA PRO A 73 10.75 -13.95 -16.67
C PRO A 73 10.84 -12.47 -16.31
N ILE A 74 9.92 -11.99 -15.48
CA ILE A 74 10.06 -10.65 -14.91
C ILE A 74 11.32 -10.61 -14.04
N THR A 75 12.04 -9.49 -14.12
CA THR A 75 13.30 -9.29 -13.41
C THR A 75 13.34 -7.96 -12.65
N ILE A 76 14.28 -7.87 -11.72
CA ILE A 76 14.56 -6.68 -10.90
C ILE A 76 16.04 -6.65 -10.52
N THR A 77 16.61 -5.47 -10.25
CA THR A 77 18.01 -5.39 -9.74
C THR A 77 18.04 -5.37 -8.21
N PRO A 78 19.16 -5.75 -7.58
CA PRO A 78 19.30 -5.76 -6.12
C PRO A 78 19.09 -4.38 -5.45
N GLU A 79 19.38 -3.30 -6.16
CA GLU A 79 19.34 -1.90 -5.70
C GLU A 79 17.94 -1.31 -5.76
N GLU A 80 17.05 -1.91 -6.54
CA GLU A 80 15.66 -1.47 -6.64
C GLU A 80 14.92 -1.70 -5.32
N SER A 81 13.85 -0.94 -5.13
CA SER A 81 13.00 -1.00 -3.93
C SER A 81 12.14 -2.27 -3.89
N ILE A 82 11.89 -2.79 -2.68
CA ILE A 82 10.96 -3.90 -2.46
C ILE A 82 9.50 -3.54 -2.87
N LEU A 83 9.13 -2.26 -2.90
CA LEU A 83 7.82 -1.80 -3.42
C LEU A 83 7.74 -1.89 -4.95
N THR A 84 8.83 -1.59 -5.65
CA THR A 84 8.94 -1.81 -7.09
C THR A 84 8.78 -3.29 -7.41
N ALA A 85 9.41 -4.17 -6.61
CA ALA A 85 9.25 -5.61 -6.72
C ALA A 85 7.77 -6.02 -6.57
N TYR A 86 7.10 -5.54 -5.52
CA TYR A 86 5.68 -5.81 -5.26
C TYR A 86 4.79 -5.39 -6.45
N THR A 87 4.96 -4.17 -6.94
CA THR A 87 4.17 -3.63 -8.06
C THR A 87 4.35 -4.45 -9.33
N ARG A 88 5.60 -4.81 -9.68
CA ARG A 88 5.90 -5.66 -10.86
C ARG A 88 5.28 -7.05 -10.73
N MET A 89 5.38 -7.66 -9.55
CA MET A 89 4.83 -8.99 -9.29
C MET A 89 3.29 -9.00 -9.33
N GLN A 90 2.65 -7.98 -8.78
CA GLN A 90 1.19 -7.83 -8.83
C GLN A 90 0.68 -7.61 -10.26
N ALA A 91 1.32 -6.71 -11.02
CA ALA A 91 0.94 -6.43 -12.40
C ALA A 91 1.11 -7.66 -13.31
N ALA A 92 2.16 -8.46 -13.09
CA ALA A 92 2.41 -9.70 -13.83
C ALA A 92 1.62 -10.92 -13.29
N GLY A 93 1.00 -10.82 -12.12
CA GLY A 93 0.29 -11.93 -11.48
C GLY A 93 1.19 -13.11 -11.10
N VAL A 94 2.45 -12.84 -10.72
CA VAL A 94 3.43 -13.90 -10.39
C VAL A 94 3.86 -13.90 -8.93
N GLU A 95 4.16 -15.08 -8.41
CA GLU A 95 4.52 -15.28 -7.00
C GLU A 95 6.03 -15.12 -6.72
N ARG A 96 6.85 -15.00 -7.78
CA ARG A 96 8.31 -14.89 -7.69
C ARG A 96 8.86 -13.98 -8.80
N ILE A 97 9.92 -13.24 -8.50
CA ILE A 97 10.68 -12.41 -9.43
C ILE A 97 12.16 -12.79 -9.34
N VAL A 98 12.85 -12.86 -10.48
CA VAL A 98 14.29 -13.17 -10.51
C VAL A 98 15.07 -11.88 -10.36
N VAL A 99 16.00 -11.84 -9.42
CA VAL A 99 16.90 -10.70 -9.24
C VAL A 99 18.11 -10.90 -10.13
N VAL A 100 18.44 -9.91 -10.95
CA VAL A 100 19.49 -10.02 -11.97
C VAL A 100 20.48 -8.88 -11.93
N GLU A 101 21.74 -9.19 -12.22
CA GLU A 101 22.81 -8.24 -12.56
C GLU A 101 23.44 -8.66 -13.88
N ALA A 102 23.58 -7.73 -14.83
CA ALA A 102 24.14 -8.01 -16.15
C ALA A 102 23.55 -9.28 -16.82
N ALA A 103 22.22 -9.46 -16.71
CA ALA A 103 21.45 -10.63 -17.20
C ALA A 103 21.74 -11.98 -16.52
N ARG A 104 22.51 -12.01 -15.43
CA ARG A 104 22.77 -13.20 -14.62
C ARG A 104 21.87 -13.20 -13.38
N PRO A 105 21.28 -14.35 -13.00
CA PRO A 105 20.48 -14.43 -11.78
C PRO A 105 21.38 -14.37 -10.55
N VAL A 106 21.19 -13.36 -9.70
CA VAL A 106 21.93 -13.16 -8.44
C VAL A 106 21.06 -13.35 -7.19
N GLY A 107 19.74 -13.45 -7.39
CA GLY A 107 18.81 -13.69 -6.31
C GLY A 107 17.43 -14.10 -6.79
N ILE A 108 16.60 -14.55 -5.86
CA ILE A 108 15.17 -14.75 -6.07
C ILE A 108 14.39 -14.09 -4.94
N LEU A 109 13.30 -13.42 -5.29
CA LEU A 109 12.43 -12.77 -4.33
C LEU A 109 11.01 -13.31 -4.51
N THR A 110 10.40 -13.76 -3.41
CA THR A 110 9.04 -14.32 -3.43
C THR A 110 8.02 -13.34 -2.88
N ILE A 111 6.77 -13.47 -3.32
CA ILE A 111 5.67 -12.67 -2.78
C ILE A 111 5.48 -12.94 -1.30
N LYS A 112 5.77 -14.16 -0.82
CA LYS A 112 5.70 -14.51 0.60
C LYS A 112 6.75 -13.74 1.41
N THR A 113 7.99 -13.70 0.93
CA THR A 113 9.08 -12.95 1.58
C THR A 113 8.80 -11.45 1.56
N LEU A 114 8.29 -10.95 0.42
CA LEU A 114 7.77 -9.58 0.31
C LEU A 114 6.65 -9.32 1.30
N MET A 115 5.61 -10.16 1.37
CA MET A 115 4.50 -9.98 2.32
C MET A 115 4.93 -10.10 3.78
N HIS A 116 5.99 -10.85 4.07
CA HIS A 116 6.57 -10.93 5.40
C HIS A 116 7.34 -9.64 5.75
N ALA A 117 8.19 -9.14 4.85
CA ALA A 117 8.88 -7.87 5.04
C ALA A 117 7.95 -6.65 5.01
N LEU A 118 6.91 -6.71 4.17
CA LEU A 118 5.84 -5.73 4.06
C LEU A 118 4.70 -6.01 5.07
N GLY A 119 4.85 -6.99 5.96
CA GLY A 119 3.79 -7.46 6.86
C GLY A 119 3.37 -6.35 7.83
N SER A 120 2.23 -5.68 7.71
CA SER A 120 1.12 -5.85 6.78
C SER A 120 0.68 -4.46 6.33
N GLN A 121 1.16 -3.99 5.18
CA GLN A 121 0.79 -2.69 4.62
C GLN A 121 -0.71 -2.55 4.37
N TYR A 122 -1.50 -3.61 4.45
CA TYR A 122 -2.95 -3.55 4.45
C TYR A 122 -3.50 -4.03 5.78
N ASP A 123 -4.57 -3.40 6.23
CA ASP A 123 -5.27 -3.77 7.42
C ASP A 123 -6.23 -4.94 7.15
N PRO A 124 -6.11 -6.07 7.88
CA PRO A 124 -6.88 -7.29 7.59
C PRO A 124 -8.38 -7.15 7.86
N LEU A 125 -8.79 -6.17 8.67
CA LEU A 125 -10.19 -5.96 8.98
C LEU A 125 -10.90 -5.17 7.88
N THR A 126 -10.29 -4.07 7.44
CA THR A 126 -10.90 -3.11 6.52
C THR A 126 -10.47 -3.29 5.07
N GLY A 127 -9.32 -3.94 4.83
CA GLY A 127 -8.70 -4.07 3.52
C GLY A 127 -7.99 -2.81 3.03
N LEU A 128 -7.95 -1.73 3.84
CA LEU A 128 -7.27 -0.49 3.48
C LEU A 128 -5.77 -0.57 3.74
N PRO A 129 -4.94 0.16 2.97
CA PRO A 129 -3.53 0.31 3.29
C PRO A 129 -3.31 0.97 4.66
N ARG A 130 -2.17 0.71 5.30
CA ARG A 130 -1.79 1.19 6.64
C ARG A 130 -0.98 2.48 6.59
N ALA A 131 -0.75 3.07 7.76
CA ALA A 131 0.00 4.30 7.97
C ALA A 131 1.37 4.35 7.25
N ASP A 132 2.10 3.23 7.18
CA ASP A 132 3.41 3.21 6.53
C ASP A 132 3.34 3.54 5.03
N LEU A 133 2.30 3.05 4.34
CA LEU A 133 2.10 3.34 2.91
C LEU A 133 1.61 4.77 2.70
N LEU A 134 0.80 5.32 3.62
CA LEU A 134 0.39 6.72 3.57
C LEU A 134 1.60 7.65 3.55
N ARG A 135 2.55 7.46 4.46
CA ARG A 135 3.76 8.28 4.57
C ARG A 135 4.56 8.24 3.26
N TYR A 136 4.78 7.04 2.73
CA TYR A 136 5.49 6.84 1.46
C TYR A 136 4.80 7.55 0.29
N ARG A 137 3.48 7.40 0.14
CA ARG A 137 2.71 8.05 -0.93
C ARG A 137 2.71 9.56 -0.82
N LEU A 138 2.59 10.09 0.39
CA LEU A 138 2.64 11.53 0.62
C LEU A 138 4.01 12.11 0.25
N GLU A 139 5.09 11.45 0.66
CA GLU A 139 6.45 11.84 0.29
C GLU A 139 6.65 11.81 -1.25
N GLU A 140 6.15 10.77 -1.92
CA GLU A 140 6.21 10.64 -3.37
C GLU A 140 5.53 11.82 -4.08
N ILE A 141 4.30 12.17 -3.68
CA ILE A 141 3.55 13.30 -4.25
C ILE A 141 4.30 14.62 -4.02
N LEU A 142 4.77 14.86 -2.80
CA LEU A 142 5.54 16.08 -2.47
C LEU A 142 6.85 16.18 -3.27
N SER A 143 7.52 15.05 -3.52
CA SER A 143 8.77 15.02 -4.30
C SER A 143 8.57 15.44 -5.76
N ARG A 144 7.36 15.26 -6.30
CA ARG A 144 6.94 15.69 -7.65
C ARG A 144 6.54 17.17 -7.72
N GLY A 145 6.51 17.88 -6.59
CA GLY A 145 6.07 19.28 -6.52
C GLY A 145 4.56 19.45 -6.64
N GLU A 146 3.80 18.36 -6.49
CA GLU A 146 2.35 18.35 -6.41
C GLU A 146 1.89 18.88 -5.03
N ASP A 147 0.65 19.37 -4.96
CA ASP A 147 0.08 20.01 -3.76
C ASP A 147 -1.04 19.15 -3.15
N PRO A 148 -0.71 18.13 -2.34
CA PRO A 148 -1.68 17.18 -1.81
C PRO A 148 -2.51 17.78 -0.67
N THR A 149 -3.71 17.25 -0.49
CA THR A 149 -4.51 17.41 0.73
C THR A 149 -4.52 16.08 1.48
N LEU A 150 -4.21 16.15 2.77
CA LEU A 150 -4.34 15.02 3.69
C LEU A 150 -5.54 15.26 4.62
N LEU A 151 -6.46 14.30 4.62
CA LEU A 151 -7.57 14.22 5.57
C LEU A 151 -7.24 13.15 6.61
N PHE A 152 -7.40 13.47 7.88
CA PHE A 152 -7.48 12.50 8.97
C PHE A 152 -8.93 12.38 9.42
N ALA A 153 -9.42 11.16 9.59
CA ALA A 153 -10.80 10.88 9.92
C ALA A 153 -10.87 9.93 11.11
N ASP A 154 -11.61 10.31 12.14
CA ASP A 154 -11.73 9.56 13.39
C ASP A 154 -13.21 9.34 13.71
N LEU A 155 -13.60 8.12 14.05
CA LEU A 155 -14.99 7.81 14.40
C LEU A 155 -15.33 8.37 15.79
N ASP A 156 -16.40 9.15 15.84
CA ASP A 156 -16.84 9.76 17.10
C ASP A 156 -17.28 8.67 18.10
N ASP A 157 -16.77 8.75 19.32
CA ASP A 157 -17.11 7.88 20.46
C ASP A 157 -16.98 6.36 20.20
N PHE A 158 -16.10 5.93 19.29
CA PHE A 158 -15.95 4.50 18.95
C PHE A 158 -15.61 3.61 20.16
N GLY A 159 -14.82 4.12 21.11
CA GLY A 159 -14.52 3.41 22.36
C GLY A 159 -15.78 3.13 23.21
N THR A 160 -16.74 4.06 23.23
CA THR A 160 -18.04 3.89 23.90
C THR A 160 -18.91 2.91 23.13
N LEU A 161 -18.94 3.03 21.79
CA LEU A 161 -19.65 2.10 20.92
C LEU A 161 -19.20 0.65 21.14
N ASN A 162 -17.90 0.39 21.21
CA ASN A 162 -17.37 -0.95 21.49
C ASN A 162 -17.79 -1.48 22.87
N LYS A 163 -17.79 -0.63 23.90
CA LYS A 163 -18.20 -1.03 25.25
C LYS A 163 -19.69 -1.37 25.32
N GLN A 164 -20.53 -0.65 24.57
CA GLN A 164 -21.99 -0.80 24.61
C GLN A 164 -22.51 -1.92 23.69
N TYR A 165 -21.94 -2.06 22.49
CA TYR A 165 -22.46 -2.95 21.44
C TYR A 165 -21.51 -4.12 21.11
N GLY A 166 -20.31 -4.13 21.70
CA GLY A 166 -19.32 -5.19 21.52
C GLY A 166 -18.47 -5.05 20.25
N HIS A 167 -17.29 -5.66 20.29
CA HIS A 167 -16.27 -5.54 19.24
C HIS A 167 -16.71 -6.07 17.88
N VAL A 168 -17.60 -7.07 17.82
CA VAL A 168 -18.10 -7.60 16.53
C VAL A 168 -18.90 -6.55 15.77
N LEU A 169 -19.72 -5.75 16.46
CA LEU A 169 -20.44 -4.66 15.83
C LEU A 169 -19.51 -3.48 15.53
N GLY A 170 -18.55 -3.18 16.41
CA GLY A 170 -17.48 -2.20 16.13
C GLY A 170 -16.69 -2.53 14.86
N ASP A 171 -16.33 -3.79 14.66
CA ASP A 171 -15.66 -4.27 13.45
C ASP A 171 -16.50 -4.08 12.18
N ARG A 172 -17.82 -4.24 12.28
CA ARG A 172 -18.74 -3.94 11.17
C ARG A 172 -18.79 -2.45 10.88
N ALA A 173 -18.78 -1.60 11.92
CA ALA A 173 -18.68 -0.15 11.78
C ALA A 173 -17.42 0.24 11.01
N LEU A 174 -16.25 -0.26 11.45
CA LEU A 174 -14.97 0.02 10.80
C LEU A 174 -14.95 -0.39 9.32
N LYS A 175 -15.49 -1.58 9.00
CA LYS A 175 -15.60 -2.05 7.60
C LYS A 175 -16.52 -1.16 6.75
N ALA A 176 -17.64 -0.73 7.31
CA ALA A 176 -18.61 0.12 6.61
C ALA A 176 -18.04 1.52 6.35
N VAL A 177 -17.43 2.14 7.38
CA VAL A 177 -16.76 3.44 7.22
C VAL A 177 -15.61 3.34 6.22
N ALA A 178 -14.77 2.32 6.31
CA ALA A 178 -13.67 2.10 5.38
C ALA A 178 -14.12 2.12 3.91
N LYS A 179 -15.26 1.45 3.60
CA LYS A 179 -15.83 1.45 2.25
C LYS A 179 -16.27 2.85 1.81
N VAL A 180 -16.89 3.64 2.68
CA VAL A 180 -17.32 5.01 2.36
C VAL A 180 -16.11 5.89 2.08
N LEU A 181 -15.10 5.85 2.95
CA LEU A 181 -13.87 6.63 2.79
C LEU A 181 -13.11 6.23 1.52
N GLN A 182 -13.06 4.93 1.20
CA GLN A 182 -12.43 4.43 -0.02
C GLN A 182 -13.14 4.93 -1.28
N HIS A 183 -14.48 4.87 -1.34
CA HIS A 183 -15.23 5.39 -2.48
C HIS A 183 -15.06 6.90 -2.64
N PHE A 184 -15.07 7.65 -1.52
CA PHE A 184 -14.78 9.08 -1.54
C PHE A 184 -13.39 9.34 -2.12
N ALA A 185 -12.35 8.66 -1.61
CA ALA A 185 -10.99 8.80 -2.09
C ALA A 185 -10.89 8.54 -3.60
N GLN A 186 -11.45 7.43 -4.07
CA GLN A 186 -11.44 7.04 -5.49
C GLN A 186 -12.12 8.08 -6.40
N ASN A 187 -13.28 8.58 -6.00
CA ASN A 187 -14.01 9.63 -6.74
C ASN A 187 -13.22 10.93 -6.85
N HIS A 188 -12.32 11.17 -5.89
CA HIS A 188 -11.42 12.31 -5.87
C HIS A 188 -9.98 11.97 -6.30
N GLN A 189 -9.75 10.83 -6.99
CA GLN A 189 -8.44 10.41 -7.51
C GLN A 189 -7.36 10.25 -6.43
N GLY A 190 -7.76 9.87 -5.23
CA GLY A 190 -6.86 9.61 -4.10
C GLY A 190 -7.04 8.23 -3.51
N GLU A 191 -6.44 8.05 -2.33
CA GLU A 191 -6.37 6.76 -1.64
C GLU A 191 -6.75 6.92 -0.17
N ALA A 192 -7.47 5.93 0.38
CA ALA A 192 -7.84 5.87 1.79
C ALA A 192 -6.99 4.83 2.53
N PHE A 193 -6.64 5.13 3.77
CA PHE A 193 -5.74 4.35 4.62
C PHE A 193 -6.38 4.13 5.99
N ARG A 194 -6.07 3.02 6.65
CA ARG A 194 -6.33 2.83 8.07
C ARG A 194 -5.07 3.18 8.85
N TYR A 195 -5.12 4.26 9.63
CA TYR A 195 -3.96 4.76 10.37
C TYR A 195 -3.71 3.94 11.63
N GLY A 196 -4.77 3.61 12.38
CA GLY A 196 -4.71 2.76 13.57
C GLY A 196 -6.02 2.82 14.35
N GLY A 197 -6.41 1.73 15.03
CA GLY A 197 -7.68 1.73 15.77
C GLY A 197 -8.88 2.10 14.90
N ASP A 198 -9.56 3.18 15.26
CA ASP A 198 -10.67 3.85 14.57
C ASP A 198 -10.27 5.06 13.72
N GLU A 199 -8.98 5.32 13.59
CA GLU A 199 -8.43 6.40 12.78
C GLU A 199 -8.14 5.94 11.35
N PHE A 200 -8.55 6.79 10.41
CA PHE A 200 -8.36 6.65 8.98
C PHE A 200 -7.67 7.91 8.43
N ALA A 201 -7.08 7.77 7.24
CA ALA A 201 -6.55 8.89 6.49
C ALA A 201 -6.98 8.81 5.03
N ILE A 202 -7.07 9.96 4.36
CA ILE A 202 -7.34 10.05 2.92
C ILE A 202 -6.34 11.01 2.32
N LEU A 203 -5.57 10.54 1.34
CA LEU A 203 -4.59 11.33 0.61
C LEU A 203 -5.16 11.65 -0.77
N LEU A 204 -5.31 12.94 -1.08
CA LEU A 204 -5.82 13.42 -2.37
C LEU A 204 -4.75 14.27 -3.07
N PRO A 205 -4.40 14.01 -4.34
CA PRO A 205 -3.41 14.77 -5.10
C PRO A 205 -4.00 16.08 -5.65
N LYS A 206 -4.67 16.86 -4.79
CA LYS A 206 -5.31 18.12 -5.16
C LYS A 206 -5.34 19.09 -3.99
N PRO A 207 -5.39 20.41 -4.24
CA PRO A 207 -5.35 21.40 -3.19
C PRO A 207 -6.65 21.44 -2.38
N ARG A 208 -6.54 21.85 -1.12
CA ARG A 208 -7.63 21.83 -0.13
C ARG A 208 -8.90 22.56 -0.58
N ARG A 209 -8.75 23.62 -1.39
CA ARG A 209 -9.86 24.41 -1.96
C ARG A 209 -10.81 23.55 -2.79
N GLU A 210 -10.31 22.47 -3.39
CA GLU A 210 -11.10 21.52 -4.18
C GLU A 210 -11.67 20.38 -3.33
N VAL A 211 -11.21 20.22 -2.09
CA VAL A 211 -11.63 19.12 -1.20
C VAL A 211 -12.70 19.60 -0.20
N ILE A 212 -12.53 20.80 0.36
CA ILE A 212 -13.43 21.38 1.37
C ILE A 212 -14.91 21.33 0.99
N PRO A 213 -15.34 21.65 -0.26
CA PRO A 213 -16.75 21.61 -0.63
C PRO A 213 -17.42 20.23 -0.52
N HIS A 214 -16.64 19.15 -0.40
CA HIS A 214 -17.15 17.78 -0.38
C HIS A 214 -17.18 17.15 1.03
N LEU A 215 -16.67 17.84 2.05
CA LEU A 215 -16.53 17.26 3.40
C LEU A 215 -17.88 17.04 4.11
N ASP A 216 -18.80 17.99 3.99
CA ASP A 216 -20.12 17.87 4.61
C ASP A 216 -20.91 16.69 4.00
N ALA A 217 -20.75 16.45 2.70
CA ALA A 217 -21.32 15.29 2.02
C ALA A 217 -20.68 13.97 2.50
N LEU A 218 -19.37 13.95 2.74
CA LEU A 218 -18.68 12.78 3.30
C LEU A 218 -19.15 12.47 4.73
N ILE A 219 -19.24 13.48 5.59
CA ILE A 219 -19.76 13.34 6.97
C ILE A 219 -21.20 12.82 6.93
N THR A 220 -22.04 13.38 6.06
CA THR A 220 -23.43 12.95 5.86
C THR A 220 -23.51 11.50 5.38
N ALA A 221 -22.64 11.08 4.46
CA ALA A 221 -22.60 9.72 3.96
C ALA A 221 -22.25 8.71 5.05
N VAL A 222 -21.29 9.03 5.93
CA VAL A 222 -20.97 8.18 7.09
C VAL A 222 -22.14 8.11 8.07
N ARG A 223 -22.79 9.24 8.37
CA ARG A 223 -23.96 9.29 9.25
C ARG A 223 -25.16 8.50 8.70
N ALA A 224 -25.29 8.42 7.39
CA ALA A 224 -26.38 7.69 6.73
C ALA A 224 -26.21 6.16 6.73
N LEU A 225 -25.02 5.64 7.09
CA LEU A 225 -24.75 4.21 7.13
C LEU A 225 -25.75 3.49 8.04
N GLN A 226 -26.43 2.50 7.46
CA GLN A 226 -27.30 1.59 8.21
C GLN A 226 -26.51 0.32 8.53
N ILE A 227 -26.26 0.08 9.82
CA ILE A 227 -25.57 -1.11 10.28
C ILE A 227 -26.44 -1.75 11.36
N ASP A 228 -26.90 -2.97 11.08
CA ASP A 228 -27.79 -3.70 11.98
C ASP A 228 -27.21 -3.79 13.40
N GLY A 229 -27.96 -3.27 14.36
CA GLY A 229 -27.59 -3.27 15.78
C GLY A 229 -26.73 -2.09 16.24
N LEU A 230 -26.49 -1.09 15.37
CA LEU A 230 -25.78 0.13 15.73
C LEU A 230 -26.61 1.41 15.48
N PRO A 231 -26.41 2.46 16.31
CA PRO A 231 -26.92 3.79 16.01
C PRO A 231 -26.16 4.43 14.83
N PRO A 232 -26.65 5.55 14.27
CA PRO A 232 -25.93 6.33 13.29
C PRO A 232 -24.53 6.72 13.79
N LEU A 233 -23.53 6.59 12.91
CA LEU A 233 -22.13 6.88 13.25
C LEU A 233 -21.80 8.37 13.05
N GLY A 234 -20.88 8.89 13.85
CA GLY A 234 -20.25 10.18 13.67
C GLY A 234 -18.81 10.02 13.16
N ILE A 235 -18.29 11.05 12.48
CA ILE A 235 -16.90 11.11 12.07
C ILE A 235 -16.41 12.56 12.15
N SER A 236 -15.18 12.72 12.64
CA SER A 236 -14.50 14.00 12.77
C SER A 236 -13.32 14.08 11.83
N LEU A 237 -13.22 15.17 11.04
CA LEU A 237 -12.21 15.31 9.98
C LEU A 237 -11.18 16.42 10.29
N GLY A 238 -9.90 16.11 10.16
CA GLY A 238 -8.79 17.06 10.23
C GLY A 238 -8.10 17.21 8.89
N LEU A 239 -7.73 18.44 8.50
CA LEU A 239 -7.14 18.72 7.19
C LEU A 239 -5.78 19.41 7.28
N SER A 240 -4.83 18.94 6.46
CA SER A 240 -3.55 19.63 6.18
C SER A 240 -3.19 19.57 4.68
N GLY A 241 -2.22 20.39 4.25
CA GLY A 241 -1.75 20.45 2.86
C GLY A 241 -2.53 21.42 1.95
N GLY A 242 -2.26 21.36 0.64
CA GLY A 242 -2.99 22.11 -0.39
C GLY A 242 -2.75 23.62 -0.41
N ARG A 243 -1.48 24.06 -0.30
CA ARG A 243 -1.11 25.49 -0.15
C ARG A 243 0.03 25.97 -1.05
N ARG A 244 0.70 25.09 -1.79
CA ARG A 244 1.93 25.42 -2.52
C ARG A 244 1.99 24.64 -3.83
N GLU A 245 1.35 25.17 -4.86
CA GLU A 245 1.51 24.65 -6.23
C GLU A 245 2.95 24.88 -6.70
N GLY A 246 3.61 23.81 -7.17
CA GLY A 246 4.89 23.88 -7.86
C GLY A 246 6.13 24.09 -7.00
N ARG A 247 6.04 23.93 -5.67
CA ARG A 247 7.20 24.03 -4.77
C ARG A 247 7.55 22.67 -4.16
N ILE A 248 8.64 22.08 -4.63
CA ILE A 248 9.22 20.88 -4.03
C ILE A 248 9.85 21.25 -2.67
N PRO A 249 9.46 20.60 -1.56
CA PRO A 249 10.11 20.80 -0.28
C PRO A 249 11.58 20.37 -0.32
N ALA A 250 12.45 21.09 0.41
CA ALA A 250 13.86 20.69 0.55
C ALA A 250 14.02 19.31 1.24
N ASN A 251 13.04 18.92 2.04
CA ASN A 251 12.95 17.59 2.65
C ASN A 251 11.48 17.13 2.63
N SER A 252 11.12 16.36 1.61
CA SER A 252 9.75 15.84 1.43
C SER A 252 9.34 14.89 2.56
N ALA A 253 10.28 14.08 3.08
CA ALA A 253 10.00 13.16 4.19
C ALA A 253 9.62 13.89 5.48
N ALA A 254 10.37 14.94 5.86
CA ALA A 254 10.04 15.76 7.03
C ALA A 254 8.73 16.52 6.84
N THR A 255 8.48 17.04 5.63
CA THR A 255 7.23 17.73 5.30
C THR A 255 6.03 16.79 5.38
N ALA A 256 6.17 15.53 4.95
CA ALA A 256 5.13 14.52 5.07
C ALA A 256 4.79 14.24 6.55
N ASP A 257 5.80 14.09 7.41
CA ASP A 257 5.61 13.90 8.85
C ASP A 257 4.88 15.09 9.50
N ASP A 258 5.24 16.33 9.13
CA ASP A 258 4.55 17.53 9.60
C ASP A 258 3.07 17.54 9.18
N LEU A 259 2.78 17.28 7.90
CA LEU A 259 1.41 17.26 7.40
C LEU A 259 0.54 16.20 8.09
N ILE A 260 1.10 15.02 8.36
CA ILE A 260 0.42 13.95 9.11
C ILE A 260 0.08 14.43 10.52
N ASN A 261 1.05 14.99 11.24
CA ASN A 261 0.85 15.49 12.60
C ASN A 261 -0.22 16.60 12.64
N LEU A 262 -0.20 17.55 11.72
CA LEU A 262 -1.15 18.66 11.67
C LEU A 262 -2.57 18.19 11.37
N ALA A 263 -2.75 17.25 10.44
CA ALA A 263 -4.07 16.70 10.14
C ALA A 263 -4.65 15.89 11.30
N SER A 264 -3.83 15.06 11.97
CA SER A 264 -4.25 14.30 13.16
C SER A 264 -4.64 15.21 14.34
N GLN A 265 -3.88 16.28 14.59
CA GLN A 265 -4.27 17.26 15.62
C GLN A 265 -5.57 17.98 15.26
N ALA A 266 -5.75 18.34 13.99
CA ALA A 266 -6.97 18.99 13.52
C ALA A 266 -8.21 18.09 13.68
N SER A 267 -8.11 16.77 13.45
CA SER A 267 -9.25 15.85 13.64
C SER A 267 -9.66 15.75 15.11
N THR A 268 -8.70 15.76 16.03
CA THR A 268 -8.96 15.79 17.48
C THR A 268 -9.73 17.06 17.88
N LEU A 269 -9.38 18.21 17.31
CA LEU A 269 -10.10 19.47 17.54
C LEU A 269 -11.49 19.47 16.89
N ALA A 270 -11.66 18.75 15.78
CA ALA A 270 -12.93 18.66 15.06
C ALA A 270 -14.02 17.93 15.85
N LYS A 271 -13.68 16.98 16.74
CA LYS A 271 -14.63 16.29 17.63
C LYS A 271 -15.48 17.21 18.49
N ARG A 272 -15.01 18.44 18.72
CA ARG A 272 -15.71 19.47 19.53
C ARG A 272 -16.25 20.62 18.68
N HIS A 273 -16.25 20.46 17.36
CA HIS A 273 -16.61 21.51 16.42
C HIS A 273 -17.97 21.28 15.76
N PRO A 274 -18.85 22.30 15.63
CA PRO A 274 -20.19 22.11 15.06
C PRO A 274 -20.19 21.58 13.62
N GLN A 275 -19.16 21.87 12.84
CA GLN A 275 -19.04 21.44 11.45
C GLN A 275 -18.54 19.99 11.29
N GLY A 276 -18.01 19.36 12.36
CA GLY A 276 -17.41 18.02 12.28
C GLY A 276 -16.08 17.96 11.52
N TRP A 277 -15.55 19.10 11.05
CA TRP A 277 -14.21 19.18 10.46
C TRP A 277 -13.46 20.47 10.85
N ARG A 278 -12.12 20.40 10.77
CA ARG A 278 -11.18 21.50 11.10
C ARG A 278 -9.95 21.45 10.21
N THR A 279 -9.40 22.62 9.87
CA THR A 279 -8.03 22.73 9.36
C THR A 279 -7.04 22.88 10.52
N ASP A 280 -5.76 22.60 10.26
CA ASP A 280 -4.61 22.86 11.14
C ASP A 280 -4.77 24.12 12.04
N PRO A 281 -4.56 23.99 13.37
CA PRO A 281 -4.74 25.04 14.38
C PRO A 281 -3.90 26.31 14.19
N ASP A 282 -2.77 26.28 13.47
CA ASP A 282 -1.91 27.46 13.34
C ASP A 282 -2.50 28.55 12.43
N LYS A 283 -3.61 28.26 11.73
CA LYS A 283 -4.17 29.17 10.72
C LYS A 283 -5.68 29.17 10.72
N THR A 284 -6.26 29.69 11.80
CA THR A 284 -7.59 30.30 11.77
C THR A 284 -7.67 31.37 10.67
N SER A 285 -8.80 31.41 9.96
CA SER A 285 -9.20 32.32 8.86
C SER A 285 -8.66 32.02 7.45
N VAL A 286 -9.44 31.26 6.68
CA VAL A 286 -9.42 31.28 5.20
C VAL A 286 -10.51 32.21 4.65
N THR A 287 -11.23 32.95 5.51
CA THR A 287 -12.28 33.88 5.11
C THR A 287 -11.81 35.32 4.81
N GLU A 288 -10.52 35.66 4.90
CA GLU A 288 -10.07 37.06 4.80
C GLU A 288 -8.96 37.37 3.79
N ARG A 289 -8.68 36.49 2.82
CA ARG A 289 -7.83 36.88 1.69
C ARG A 289 -8.41 36.40 0.38
N GLU A 290 -9.40 37.15 -0.09
CA GLU A 290 -9.67 37.34 -1.53
C GLU A 290 -8.59 38.26 -2.13
N PRO A 291 -8.41 38.25 -3.47
CA PRO A 291 -7.11 38.34 -4.15
C PRO A 291 -6.37 39.68 -4.01
#